data_AF-A0A9X9PRA4-F1
#
_entry.id   AF-A0A9X9PRA4-F1
#
_cell.length_a   1.000
_cell.length_b   1.000
_cell.length_c   1.000
_cell.angle_alpha   90.00
_cell.angle_beta   90.00
_cell.angle_gamma   90.00
#
_symmetry.space_group_name_H-M   'P 1'
#
loop_
_entity.id
_entity.type
_entity.pdbx_description
1 polymer ?
#
loop_
_entity_poly.entity_id
_entity_poly.type
_entity_poly.pdbx_seq_one_letter_code
_entity_poly.pdbx_strand_id
1 'polypeptide(L)'
;MNQAGTIDGAQSERQVDYYITRRDVSTSSHDWRDILVIGELTKSPTDEFMKKFLQLSALMREVFFAQPLRQFVHGFILFGKSLLLWVYDRSGPYCSSFIDIGQSPQTLVYVMAAYMSMSDAELGLDPNIKYEAHQITVTLDVPGPEKTREFRLFPEPVAQPTTLVTRGTSCYRDLDGGCIVKFSWRMCGDDSEAKLLEHAKDVDGMVKLVGWRDSVKISQLREGLIFTQAMVKDTRPNDKAMATPLEFTDGFMSYQKKSTSKTTKRKRRGEVNEAGTEYGRSSKRARSSAGCEPILHPHLEKYLLTI
;
A
#
# COMPACT_ATOMS: atom_id res chain seq x y z
N MET A 1 21.03 12.05 23.37
CA MET A 1 21.08 12.07 21.90
C MET A 1 19.91 11.21 21.45
N ASN A 2 18.72 11.80 21.32
CA ASN A 2 17.49 11.05 21.07
C ASN A 2 17.45 10.62 19.60
N GLN A 3 17.25 9.33 19.34
CA GLN A 3 16.87 8.87 18.01
C GLN A 3 15.63 9.65 17.58
N ALA A 4 15.68 10.27 16.41
CA ALA A 4 14.50 10.88 15.82
C ALA A 4 13.44 9.80 15.60
N GLY A 5 12.19 10.14 15.99
CA GLY A 5 11.06 9.22 16.22
C GLY A 5 10.89 8.09 15.22
N THR A 6 11.10 6.86 15.71
CA THR A 6 10.61 5.65 15.07
C THR A 6 9.10 5.63 15.17
N ILE A 7 8.41 5.39 14.04
CA ILE A 7 6.95 5.22 13.99
C ILE A 7 6.68 3.71 13.93
N ASP A 8 5.90 3.22 14.88
CA ASP A 8 5.58 1.78 15.01
C ASP A 8 4.49 1.37 14.01
N GLY A 9 4.45 0.08 13.65
CA GLY A 9 3.42 -0.47 12.75
C GLY A 9 3.77 -0.41 11.25
N ALA A 10 4.98 0.03 10.89
CA ALA A 10 5.46 0.04 9.51
C ALA A 10 5.80 -1.36 8.99
N GLN A 11 5.69 -1.58 7.68
CA GLN A 11 6.26 -2.77 7.03
C GLN A 11 7.79 -2.63 6.86
N SER A 12 8.31 -1.39 6.83
CA SER A 12 9.73 -1.10 6.65
C SER A 12 10.14 0.13 7.47
N GLU A 13 11.39 0.17 7.93
CA GLU A 13 11.93 1.37 8.57
C GLU A 13 11.92 2.55 7.59
N ARG A 14 11.18 3.61 7.95
CA ARG A 14 11.03 4.82 7.14
C ARG A 14 11.12 6.05 8.05
N GLN A 15 11.81 7.06 7.54
CA GLN A 15 11.79 8.40 8.13
C GLN A 15 10.71 9.21 7.42
N VAL A 16 9.92 9.95 8.21
CA VAL A 16 8.88 10.85 7.71
C VAL A 16 9.27 12.28 8.09
N ASP A 17 9.24 13.21 7.13
CA ASP A 17 9.59 14.60 7.38
C ASP A 17 8.47 15.34 8.14
N TYR A 18 7.21 15.08 7.81
CA TYR A 18 6.04 15.68 8.45
C TYR A 18 4.83 14.74 8.38
N TYR A 19 4.01 14.71 9.43
CA TYR A 19 2.74 14.01 9.42
C TYR A 19 1.72 14.66 10.36
N ILE A 20 0.44 14.42 10.09
CA ILE A 20 -0.69 14.78 10.96
C ILE A 20 -1.31 13.48 11.45
N THR A 21 -1.57 13.36 12.76
CA THR A 21 -2.22 12.19 13.37
C THR A 21 -3.63 12.49 13.85
N ARG A 22 -4.40 11.44 14.17
CA ARG A 22 -5.70 11.57 14.86
C ARG A 22 -5.52 12.28 16.21
N ARG A 23 -6.51 13.09 16.60
CA ARG A 23 -6.43 14.02 17.75
C ARG A 23 -6.44 13.33 19.13
N ASP A 24 -6.93 12.09 19.20
CA ASP A 24 -7.24 11.41 20.46
C ASP A 24 -6.25 10.30 20.85
N VAL A 25 -5.09 10.23 20.19
CA VAL A 25 -4.06 9.22 20.47
C VAL A 25 -2.96 9.83 21.33
N SER A 26 -3.17 9.87 22.65
CA SER A 26 -2.20 10.38 23.61
C SER A 26 -1.19 9.31 24.06
N THR A 27 -0.50 8.67 23.12
CA THR A 27 0.60 7.75 23.43
C THR A 27 1.94 8.40 23.15
N SER A 28 2.95 8.08 23.95
CA SER A 28 4.33 8.57 23.78
C SER A 28 5.03 8.02 22.52
N SER A 29 4.41 7.05 21.84
CA SER A 29 4.82 6.52 20.54
C SER A 29 3.74 6.81 19.50
N HIS A 30 4.19 7.15 18.29
CA HIS A 30 3.32 7.37 17.13
C HIS A 30 3.25 6.08 16.29
N ASP A 31 2.05 5.67 15.88
CA ASP A 31 1.83 4.51 15.02
C ASP A 31 1.37 4.94 13.62
N TRP A 32 1.75 4.20 12.58
CA TRP A 32 1.27 4.40 11.21
C TRP A 32 -0.26 4.31 11.07
N ARG A 33 -0.92 3.62 12.00
CA ARG A 33 -2.39 3.53 12.12
C ARG A 33 -3.04 4.88 12.40
N ASP A 34 -2.33 5.81 13.01
CA ASP A 34 -2.86 7.10 13.43
C ASP A 34 -2.58 8.22 12.44
N ILE A 35 -1.72 7.97 11.44
CA ILE A 35 -1.32 8.98 10.45
C ILE A 35 -2.46 9.26 9.48
N LEU A 36 -2.84 10.52 9.38
CA LEU A 36 -3.89 11.04 8.50
C LEU A 36 -3.33 11.71 7.25
N VAL A 37 -2.22 12.44 7.37
CA VAL A 37 -1.60 13.17 6.25
C VAL A 37 -0.08 13.02 6.34
N ILE A 38 0.60 12.90 5.19
CA ILE A 38 2.07 12.83 5.11
C ILE A 38 2.65 13.96 4.27
N GLY A 39 3.70 14.60 4.77
CA GLY A 39 4.46 15.61 4.06
C GLY A 39 5.92 15.22 3.87
N GLU A 40 6.43 15.43 2.65
CA GLU A 40 7.86 15.38 2.35
C GLU A 40 8.40 16.80 2.18
N LEU A 41 9.52 17.09 2.84
CA LEU A 41 10.15 18.40 2.79
C LEU A 41 11.48 18.29 2.04
N THR A 42 11.75 19.25 1.17
CA THR A 42 13.04 19.32 0.51
C THR A 42 13.44 20.76 0.18
N LYS A 43 14.74 21.02 0.28
CA LYS A 43 15.35 22.24 -0.26
C LYS A 43 15.77 22.06 -1.73
N SER A 44 15.75 20.83 -2.24
CA SER A 44 16.09 20.52 -3.62
C SER A 44 15.14 21.22 -4.59
N PRO A 45 15.60 21.57 -5.80
CA PRO A 45 14.73 22.06 -6.85
C PRO A 45 13.72 20.99 -7.27
N THR A 46 12.68 21.42 -7.98
CA THR A 46 11.65 20.54 -8.56
C THR A 46 12.21 19.49 -9.52
N ASP A 47 13.44 19.64 -10.00
CA ASP A 47 14.09 18.66 -10.89
C ASP A 47 14.38 17.31 -10.20
N GLU A 48 14.41 17.28 -8.86
CA GLU A 48 14.45 16.02 -8.09
C GLU A 48 13.05 15.44 -7.82
N PHE A 49 12.02 15.94 -8.53
CA PHE A 49 10.62 15.54 -8.37
C PHE A 49 10.44 14.03 -8.27
N MET A 50 11.02 13.28 -9.21
CA MET A 50 10.85 11.82 -9.25
C MET A 50 11.36 11.12 -7.99
N LYS A 51 12.47 11.58 -7.43
CA LYS A 51 13.02 11.01 -6.19
C LYS A 51 12.06 11.24 -5.02
N LYS A 52 11.55 12.47 -4.88
CA LYS A 52 10.63 12.84 -3.79
C LYS A 52 9.24 12.22 -3.97
N PHE A 53 8.76 12.10 -5.20
CA PHE A 53 7.54 11.37 -5.53
C PHE A 53 7.66 9.88 -5.14
N LEU A 54 8.78 9.22 -5.45
CA LEU A 54 9.01 7.83 -5.04
C LEU A 54 9.11 7.67 -3.53
N GLN A 55 9.73 8.63 -2.84
CA GLN A 55 9.78 8.66 -1.37
C GLN A 55 8.37 8.80 -0.79
N LEU A 56 7.60 9.80 -1.21
CA LEU A 56 6.22 9.98 -0.77
C LEU A 56 5.38 8.72 -1.06
N SER A 57 5.51 8.14 -2.25
CA SER A 57 4.81 6.90 -2.61
C SER A 57 5.16 5.74 -1.67
N ALA A 58 6.43 5.61 -1.28
CA ALA A 58 6.83 4.61 -0.29
C ALA A 58 6.16 4.84 1.06
N LEU A 59 6.05 6.09 1.53
CA LEU A 59 5.38 6.42 2.79
C LEU A 59 3.86 6.20 2.72
N MET A 60 3.22 6.58 1.61
CA MET A 60 1.80 6.33 1.35
C MET A 60 1.47 4.83 1.44
N ARG A 61 2.40 3.98 0.98
CA ARG A 61 2.24 2.53 1.04
C ARG A 61 2.25 2.02 2.48
N GLU A 62 3.09 2.58 3.34
CA GLU A 62 3.10 2.23 4.76
C GLU A 62 1.78 2.64 5.44
N VAL A 63 1.20 3.80 5.10
CA VAL A 63 -0.13 4.21 5.58
C VAL A 63 -1.20 3.20 5.15
N PHE A 64 -1.25 2.85 3.86
CA PHE A 64 -2.23 1.87 3.37
C PHE A 64 -2.03 0.46 3.95
N PHE A 65 -0.81 0.10 4.32
CA PHE A 65 -0.51 -1.16 4.98
C PHE A 65 -0.98 -1.17 6.43
N ALA A 66 -0.76 -0.07 7.15
CA ALA A 66 -1.22 0.09 8.52
C ALA A 66 -2.74 0.33 8.62
N GLN A 67 -3.34 0.88 7.56
CA GLN A 67 -4.78 1.18 7.45
C GLN A 67 -5.37 0.56 6.17
N PRO A 68 -5.55 -0.78 6.10
CA PRO A 68 -5.93 -1.48 4.86
C PRO A 68 -7.30 -1.07 4.32
N LEU A 69 -8.21 -0.68 5.20
CA LEU A 69 -9.59 -0.33 4.85
C LEU A 69 -9.77 1.14 4.46
N ARG A 70 -8.67 1.92 4.42
CA ARG A 70 -8.69 3.32 4.04
C ARG A 70 -8.95 3.50 2.54
N GLN A 71 -9.77 4.49 2.21
CA GLN A 71 -10.19 4.77 0.82
C GLN A 71 -9.14 5.56 0.05
N PHE A 72 -8.59 6.61 0.67
CA PHE A 72 -7.52 7.44 0.12
C PHE A 72 -6.69 8.12 1.22
N VAL A 73 -5.50 8.61 0.87
CA VAL A 73 -4.56 9.28 1.78
C VAL A 73 -4.11 10.60 1.15
N HIS A 74 -4.14 11.66 1.95
CA HIS A 74 -3.57 12.95 1.58
C HIS A 74 -2.08 13.01 1.85
N GLY A 75 -1.37 13.74 1.01
CA GLY A 75 -0.03 14.17 1.33
C GLY A 75 0.41 15.35 0.52
N PHE A 76 1.65 15.76 0.72
CA PHE A 76 2.21 16.88 -0.02
C PHE A 76 3.73 16.79 -0.10
N ILE A 77 4.30 17.51 -1.07
CA ILE A 77 5.74 17.70 -1.18
C ILE A 77 5.99 19.21 -1.21
N LEU A 78 6.87 19.68 -0.33
CA LEU A 78 7.33 21.06 -0.32
C LEU A 78 8.76 21.16 -0.87
N PHE A 79 8.89 21.70 -2.08
CA PHE A 79 10.16 22.01 -2.75
C PHE A 79 10.57 23.46 -2.46
N GLY A 80 11.15 23.70 -1.28
CA GLY A 80 11.53 25.03 -0.83
C GLY A 80 10.33 25.97 -0.70
N LYS A 81 9.99 26.68 -1.79
CA LYS A 81 8.86 27.61 -1.91
C LYS A 81 7.73 27.10 -2.81
N SER A 82 7.86 25.91 -3.39
CA SER A 82 6.84 25.32 -4.27
C SER A 82 6.17 24.14 -3.57
N LEU A 83 4.87 24.25 -3.33
CA LEU A 83 4.06 23.22 -2.69
C LEU A 83 3.30 22.42 -3.75
N LEU A 84 3.26 21.09 -3.60
CA LEU A 84 2.48 20.18 -4.43
C LEU A 84 1.64 19.29 -3.53
N LEU A 85 0.32 19.37 -3.66
CA LEU A 85 -0.62 18.56 -2.89
C LEU A 85 -0.91 17.26 -3.64
N TRP A 86 -1.00 16.16 -2.92
CA TRP A 86 -1.19 14.81 -3.43
C TRP A 86 -2.34 14.12 -2.73
N VAL A 87 -3.05 13.30 -3.49
CA VAL A 87 -3.96 12.29 -2.96
C VAL A 87 -3.64 10.96 -3.62
N TYR A 88 -3.56 9.92 -2.82
CA TYR A 88 -3.38 8.54 -3.28
C TYR A 88 -4.65 7.78 -2.94
N ASP A 89 -5.31 7.21 -3.95
CA ASP A 89 -6.37 6.23 -3.77
C ASP A 89 -5.96 4.89 -4.39
N ARG A 90 -6.83 3.89 -4.33
CA ARG A 90 -6.52 2.54 -4.86
C ARG A 90 -6.39 2.46 -6.38
N SER A 91 -6.83 3.49 -7.11
CA SER A 91 -6.61 3.61 -8.56
C SER A 91 -5.32 4.36 -8.92
N GLY A 92 -4.67 4.99 -7.95
CA GLY A 92 -3.37 5.63 -8.10
C GLY A 92 -3.32 7.08 -7.62
N PRO A 93 -2.13 7.69 -7.69
CA PRO A 93 -1.92 9.04 -7.20
C PRO A 93 -2.39 10.10 -8.21
N TYR A 94 -2.87 11.21 -7.67
CA TYR A 94 -3.13 12.45 -8.41
C TYR A 94 -2.71 13.65 -7.56
N CYS A 95 -2.43 14.78 -8.22
CA CYS A 95 -1.86 15.95 -7.55
C CYS A 95 -2.45 17.27 -8.06
N SER A 96 -2.21 18.34 -7.29
CA SER A 96 -2.46 19.72 -7.67
C SER A 96 -1.48 20.21 -8.75
N SER A 97 -1.66 21.44 -9.24
CA SER A 97 -0.54 22.19 -9.83
C SER A 97 0.45 22.61 -8.74
N PHE A 98 1.63 23.09 -9.12
CA PHE A 98 2.53 23.72 -8.17
C PHE A 98 1.90 25.01 -7.62
N ILE A 99 2.03 25.21 -6.31
CA ILE A 99 1.56 26.38 -5.58
C ILE A 99 2.81 27.11 -5.07
N ASP A 100 3.03 28.35 -5.52
CA ASP A 100 4.13 29.18 -5.04
C ASP A 100 3.76 29.79 -3.67
N ILE A 101 4.33 29.23 -2.60
CA ILE A 101 4.18 29.76 -1.25
C ILE A 101 5.22 30.83 -0.92
N GLY A 102 6.17 31.10 -1.82
CA GLY A 102 7.16 32.16 -1.67
C GLY A 102 6.55 33.56 -1.71
N GLN A 103 5.54 33.75 -2.56
CA GLN A 103 4.77 34.99 -2.66
C GLN A 103 3.60 35.06 -1.68
N SER A 104 3.12 33.90 -1.20
CA SER A 104 2.01 33.83 -0.25
C SER A 104 2.24 32.74 0.79
N PRO A 105 3.12 32.97 1.79
CA PRO A 105 3.42 31.99 2.83
C PRO A 105 2.20 31.56 3.64
N GLN A 106 1.18 32.43 3.74
CA GLN A 106 -0.09 32.16 4.41
C GLN A 106 -0.81 30.95 3.79
N THR A 107 -0.61 30.68 2.49
CA THR A 107 -1.18 29.51 1.81
C THR A 107 -0.77 28.21 2.47
N LEU A 108 0.48 28.09 2.94
CA LEU A 108 0.93 26.91 3.67
C LEU A 108 0.15 26.75 4.98
N VAL A 109 -0.04 27.85 5.72
CA VAL A 109 -0.81 27.85 6.97
C VAL A 109 -2.25 27.43 6.73
N TYR A 110 -2.90 27.96 5.67
CA TYR A 110 -4.25 27.58 5.31
C TYR A 110 -4.38 26.12 4.92
N VAL A 111 -3.43 25.57 4.15
CA VAL A 111 -3.41 24.13 3.80
C VAL A 111 -3.31 23.27 5.07
N MET A 112 -2.40 23.60 5.99
CA MET A 112 -2.25 22.85 7.23
C MET A 112 -3.51 22.95 8.11
N ALA A 113 -4.08 24.15 8.23
CA ALA A 113 -5.33 24.37 8.96
C ALA A 113 -6.49 23.59 8.33
N ALA A 114 -6.55 23.51 7.00
CA ALA A 114 -7.56 22.73 6.29
C ALA A 114 -7.43 21.24 6.64
N TYR A 115 -6.24 20.66 6.54
CA TYR A 115 -6.02 19.25 6.92
C TYR A 115 -6.39 18.94 8.37
N MET A 116 -6.05 19.84 9.30
CA MET A 116 -6.40 19.67 10.71
C MET A 116 -7.91 19.81 11.00
N SER A 117 -8.65 20.48 10.10
CA SER A 117 -10.08 20.76 10.23
C SER A 117 -10.96 19.77 9.49
N MET A 118 -10.42 19.01 8.54
CA MET A 118 -11.13 17.98 7.80
C MET A 118 -11.70 16.91 8.72
N SER A 119 -12.87 16.39 8.34
CA SER A 119 -13.48 15.21 8.94
C SER A 119 -12.74 13.92 8.57
N ASP A 120 -12.99 12.85 9.33
CA ASP A 120 -12.45 11.52 9.05
C ASP A 120 -12.77 11.06 7.61
N ALA A 121 -13.98 11.35 7.11
CA ALA A 121 -14.39 11.05 5.74
C ALA A 121 -13.61 11.86 4.69
N GLU A 122 -13.39 13.16 4.90
CA GLU A 122 -12.57 14.01 4.02
C GLU A 122 -11.09 13.62 4.04
N LEU A 123 -10.65 12.95 5.10
CA LEU A 123 -9.32 12.36 5.23
C LEU A 123 -9.24 10.93 4.68
N GLY A 124 -10.35 10.37 4.18
CA GLY A 124 -10.41 9.09 3.47
C GLY A 124 -10.66 7.87 4.35
N LEU A 125 -11.13 8.06 5.59
CA LEU A 125 -11.64 6.99 6.44
C LEU A 125 -13.11 6.69 6.08
N ASP A 126 -13.47 5.42 5.96
CA ASP A 126 -14.84 5.03 5.62
C ASP A 126 -15.76 5.26 6.84
N PRO A 127 -16.83 6.08 6.73
CA PRO A 127 -17.72 6.37 7.85
C PRO A 127 -18.52 5.15 8.33
N ASN A 128 -18.56 4.06 7.56
CA ASN A 128 -19.23 2.81 7.93
C ASN A 128 -18.33 1.87 8.74
N ILE A 129 -17.06 2.25 8.94
CA ILE A 129 -16.07 1.49 9.69
C ILE A 129 -15.72 2.27 10.94
N LYS A 130 -15.98 1.67 12.10
CA LYS A 130 -15.64 2.26 13.40
C LYS A 130 -14.34 1.66 13.89
N TYR A 131 -13.48 2.52 14.41
CA TYR A 131 -12.22 2.17 15.05
C TYR A 131 -12.27 2.61 16.50
N GLU A 132 -12.40 1.67 17.43
CA GLU A 132 -12.50 1.93 18.87
C GLU A 132 -11.34 1.23 19.58
N ALA A 133 -10.36 2.00 20.03
CA ALA A 133 -9.08 1.50 20.55
C ALA A 133 -8.38 0.55 19.54
N HIS A 134 -8.56 -0.75 19.69
CA HIS A 134 -8.00 -1.78 18.79
C HIS A 134 -9.10 -2.59 18.09
N GLN A 135 -10.37 -2.25 18.28
CA GLN A 135 -11.50 -2.94 17.71
C GLN A 135 -11.93 -2.28 16.39
N ILE A 136 -12.04 -3.09 15.35
CA ILE A 136 -12.66 -2.68 14.08
C ILE A 136 -14.09 -3.20 14.07
N THR A 137 -15.06 -2.33 13.81
CA THR A 137 -16.47 -2.71 13.66
C THR A 137 -16.98 -2.22 12.32
N VAL A 138 -17.64 -3.10 11.57
CA VAL A 138 -18.24 -2.76 10.26
C VAL A 138 -19.71 -3.06 10.25
N THR A 139 -20.47 -2.22 9.56
CA THR A 139 -21.93 -2.41 9.36
C THR A 139 -22.19 -2.89 7.95
N LEU A 140 -22.93 -4.00 7.82
CA LEU A 140 -23.23 -4.64 6.54
C LEU A 140 -24.73 -4.86 6.37
N ASP A 141 -25.17 -4.91 5.12
CA ASP A 141 -26.55 -5.22 4.79
C ASP A 141 -26.69 -6.75 4.79
N VAL A 142 -27.70 -7.27 5.50
CA VAL A 142 -27.91 -8.71 5.67
C VAL A 142 -29.31 -9.10 5.18
N PRO A 143 -29.49 -10.32 4.63
CA PRO A 143 -30.83 -10.82 4.31
C PRO A 143 -31.64 -11.07 5.59
N GLY A 144 -32.89 -10.59 5.65
CA GLY A 144 -33.79 -10.86 6.77
C GLY A 144 -34.61 -9.66 7.22
N PRO A 145 -35.31 -9.77 8.38
CA PRO A 145 -36.08 -8.67 8.94
C PRO A 145 -35.19 -7.52 9.45
N GLU A 146 -33.99 -7.85 9.94
CA GLU A 146 -32.94 -6.88 10.21
C GLU A 146 -32.28 -6.48 8.88
N LYS A 147 -32.31 -5.19 8.54
CA LYS A 147 -31.74 -4.70 7.28
C LYS A 147 -30.21 -4.60 7.31
N THR A 148 -29.64 -4.42 8.50
CA THR A 148 -28.20 -4.23 8.70
C THR A 148 -27.74 -4.90 9.98
N ARG A 149 -26.50 -5.41 9.98
CA ARG A 149 -25.85 -6.01 11.15
C ARG A 149 -24.43 -5.48 11.32
N GLU A 150 -24.03 -5.26 12.57
CA GLU A 150 -22.65 -4.93 12.92
C GLU A 150 -21.81 -6.21 13.11
N PHE A 151 -20.58 -6.19 12.61
CA PHE A 151 -19.59 -7.25 12.74
C PHE A 151 -18.33 -6.69 13.35
N ARG A 152 -17.82 -7.36 14.39
CA ARG A 152 -16.58 -6.99 15.05
C ARG A 152 -15.46 -7.86 14.50
N LEU A 153 -14.38 -7.24 14.04
CA LEU A 153 -13.29 -7.93 13.36
C LEU A 153 -12.09 -8.12 14.28
N PHE A 154 -11.33 -9.20 14.05
CA PHE A 154 -9.97 -9.27 14.59
C PHE A 154 -9.13 -8.09 14.06
N PRO A 155 -8.27 -7.47 14.87
CA PRO A 155 -7.47 -6.33 14.42
C PRO A 155 -6.49 -6.70 13.29
N GLU A 156 -5.95 -7.93 13.34
CA GLU A 156 -5.04 -8.46 12.34
C GLU A 156 -5.81 -9.09 11.17
N PRO A 157 -5.62 -8.61 9.93
CA PRO A 157 -6.21 -9.25 8.76
C PRO A 157 -5.56 -10.60 8.46
N VAL A 158 -6.36 -11.50 7.90
CA VAL A 158 -5.92 -12.80 7.35
C VAL A 158 -5.16 -12.58 6.04
N ALA A 159 -5.57 -11.58 5.25
CA ALA A 159 -4.93 -11.18 4.02
C ALA A 159 -5.06 -9.67 3.83
N GLN A 160 -4.02 -9.02 3.32
CA GLN A 160 -4.04 -7.58 3.03
C GLN A 160 -3.08 -7.24 1.86
N PRO A 161 -3.31 -6.12 1.14
CA PRO A 161 -2.46 -5.71 0.04
C PRO A 161 -1.12 -5.15 0.55
N THR A 162 -0.04 -5.37 -0.20
CA THR A 162 1.31 -4.82 0.10
C THR A 162 1.75 -3.76 -0.90
N THR A 163 0.87 -3.38 -1.82
CA THR A 163 1.15 -2.43 -2.91
C THR A 163 0.05 -1.37 -3.00
N LEU A 164 0.39 -0.20 -3.55
CA LEU A 164 -0.47 0.98 -3.59
C LEU A 164 -1.69 0.80 -4.51
N VAL A 165 -1.43 0.47 -5.77
CA VAL A 165 -2.44 0.42 -6.83
C VAL A 165 -2.83 -1.02 -7.08
N THR A 166 -3.95 -1.43 -6.49
CA THR A 166 -4.50 -2.78 -6.59
C THR A 166 -6.01 -2.75 -6.33
N ARG A 167 -6.64 -3.93 -6.37
CA ARG A 167 -7.99 -4.14 -5.81
C ARG A 167 -8.07 -3.91 -4.30
N GLY A 168 -6.96 -3.66 -3.60
CA GLY A 168 -6.95 -3.37 -2.17
C GLY A 168 -7.51 -4.50 -1.29
N THR A 169 -7.49 -5.74 -1.79
CA THR A 169 -8.24 -6.84 -1.17
C THR A 169 -7.72 -7.13 0.24
N SER A 170 -8.59 -6.95 1.24
CA SER A 170 -8.30 -7.21 2.65
C SER A 170 -9.34 -8.17 3.22
N CYS A 171 -8.92 -9.18 3.97
CA CYS A 171 -9.80 -10.17 4.57
C CYS A 171 -9.60 -10.22 6.08
N TYR A 172 -10.69 -10.17 6.82
CA TYR A 172 -10.71 -10.19 8.28
C TYR A 172 -11.58 -11.32 8.78
N ARG A 173 -11.23 -11.87 9.94
CA ARG A 173 -12.13 -12.78 10.67
C ARG A 173 -13.07 -11.96 11.54
N ASP A 174 -14.33 -12.37 11.58
CA ASP A 174 -15.28 -11.96 12.61
C ASP A 174 -14.88 -12.55 13.98
N LEU A 175 -14.97 -11.75 15.04
CA LEU A 175 -14.72 -12.15 16.42
C LEU A 175 -15.72 -13.17 16.94
N ASP A 176 -16.98 -13.11 16.50
CA ASP A 176 -18.02 -14.03 16.93
C ASP A 176 -17.84 -15.42 16.28
N GLY A 177 -16.83 -15.59 15.41
CA GLY A 177 -16.35 -16.88 14.97
C GLY A 177 -17.30 -17.58 14.01
N GLY A 178 -17.66 -16.91 12.91
CA GLY A 178 -18.53 -17.52 11.90
C GLY A 178 -18.29 -17.07 10.46
N CYS A 179 -17.61 -15.95 10.21
CA CYS A 179 -17.50 -15.37 8.88
C CYS A 179 -16.10 -14.81 8.57
N ILE A 180 -15.77 -14.75 7.28
CA ILE A 180 -14.72 -13.87 6.74
C ILE A 180 -15.37 -12.61 6.18
N VAL A 181 -14.87 -11.45 6.56
CA VAL A 181 -15.22 -10.16 5.94
C VAL A 181 -14.14 -9.78 4.95
N LYS A 182 -14.51 -9.73 3.69
CA LYS A 182 -13.64 -9.37 2.57
C LYS A 182 -14.00 -7.98 2.07
N PHE A 183 -12.99 -7.14 1.95
CA PHE A 183 -13.05 -5.83 1.35
C PHE A 183 -12.30 -5.89 0.03
N SER A 184 -12.87 -5.41 -1.07
CA SER A 184 -12.17 -5.36 -2.35
C SER A 184 -12.75 -4.32 -3.29
N TRP A 185 -11.88 -3.52 -3.87
CA TRP A 185 -12.20 -2.70 -5.03
C TRP A 185 -12.42 -3.58 -6.26
N ARG A 186 -13.43 -3.23 -7.05
CA ARG A 186 -13.76 -3.87 -8.32
C ARG A 186 -13.71 -2.86 -9.46
N MET A 187 -13.54 -3.37 -10.69
CA MET A 187 -13.70 -2.54 -11.87
C MET A 187 -15.17 -2.14 -12.01
N CYS A 188 -15.42 -0.91 -12.45
CA CYS A 188 -16.78 -0.45 -12.70
C CYS A 188 -17.38 -1.25 -13.87
N GLY A 189 -18.61 -1.71 -13.72
CA GLY A 189 -19.35 -2.45 -14.75
C GLY A 189 -19.37 -3.97 -14.56
N ASP A 190 -18.48 -4.54 -13.75
CA ASP A 190 -18.51 -5.96 -13.41
C ASP A 190 -19.63 -6.27 -12.40
N ASP A 191 -20.19 -7.48 -12.44
CA ASP A 191 -21.09 -7.97 -11.40
C ASP A 191 -20.36 -7.97 -10.04
N SER A 192 -21.07 -7.57 -8.97
CA SER A 192 -20.49 -7.63 -7.63
C SER A 192 -20.24 -9.08 -7.22
N GLU A 193 -19.22 -9.31 -6.41
CA GLU A 193 -18.95 -10.65 -5.86
C GLU A 193 -20.16 -11.19 -5.11
N ALA A 194 -20.87 -10.33 -4.37
CA ALA A 194 -22.15 -10.66 -3.75
C ALA A 194 -23.16 -11.24 -4.74
N LYS A 195 -23.34 -10.60 -5.91
CA LYS A 195 -24.26 -11.07 -6.95
C LYS A 195 -23.82 -12.40 -7.55
N LEU A 196 -22.52 -12.58 -7.78
CA LEU A 196 -21.96 -13.84 -8.28
C LEU A 196 -22.16 -14.98 -7.28
N LEU A 197 -21.96 -14.73 -5.98
CA LEU A 197 -22.17 -15.71 -4.92
C LEU A 197 -23.65 -16.03 -4.71
N GLU A 198 -24.54 -15.06 -4.87
CA GLU A 198 -25.99 -15.31 -4.82
C GLU A 198 -26.44 -16.26 -5.95
N HIS A 199 -25.88 -16.12 -7.15
CA HIS A 199 -26.13 -17.07 -8.25
C HIS A 199 -25.56 -18.47 -7.96
N ALA A 200 -24.49 -18.56 -7.17
CA ALA A 200 -23.78 -19.80 -6.86
C ALA A 200 -24.18 -20.43 -5.51
N LYS A 201 -25.24 -19.94 -4.84
CA LYS A 201 -25.62 -20.34 -3.48
C LYS A 201 -25.93 -21.83 -3.28
N ASP A 202 -26.37 -22.50 -4.34
CA ASP A 202 -26.75 -23.92 -4.35
C ASP A 202 -25.63 -24.83 -4.88
N VAL A 203 -24.44 -24.28 -5.11
CA VAL A 203 -23.27 -25.04 -5.58
C VAL A 203 -22.48 -25.56 -4.38
N ASP A 204 -22.34 -26.88 -4.30
CA ASP A 204 -21.56 -27.53 -3.24
C ASP A 204 -20.10 -27.04 -3.21
N GLY A 205 -19.62 -26.73 -2.01
CA GLY A 205 -18.26 -26.24 -1.78
C GLY A 205 -18.07 -24.74 -2.01
N MET A 206 -19.08 -24.00 -2.49
CA MET A 206 -19.02 -22.54 -2.55
C MET A 206 -19.25 -21.90 -1.17
N VAL A 207 -18.62 -20.74 -0.97
CA VAL A 207 -18.85 -19.91 0.22
C VAL A 207 -20.26 -19.33 0.18
N LYS A 208 -20.93 -19.31 1.34
CA LYS A 208 -22.26 -18.76 1.50
C LYS A 208 -22.17 -17.28 1.87
N LEU A 209 -22.84 -16.44 1.08
CA LEU A 209 -22.94 -15.01 1.37
C LEU A 209 -23.84 -14.78 2.59
N VAL A 210 -23.34 -14.08 3.60
CA VAL A 210 -24.12 -13.72 4.81
C VAL A 210 -24.62 -12.28 4.75
N GLY A 211 -23.92 -11.42 4.02
CA GLY A 211 -24.23 -10.01 3.89
C GLY A 211 -23.23 -9.31 2.98
N TRP A 212 -23.59 -8.13 2.53
CA TRP A 212 -22.75 -7.35 1.64
C TRP A 212 -23.08 -5.87 1.74
N ARG A 213 -22.20 -5.04 1.19
CA ARG A 213 -22.43 -3.62 0.99
C ARG A 213 -21.55 -3.14 -0.15
N ASP A 214 -22.04 -2.24 -0.99
CA ASP A 214 -21.15 -1.50 -1.89
C ASP A 214 -20.54 -0.31 -1.13
N SER A 215 -19.22 -0.15 -1.20
CA SER A 215 -18.55 1.08 -0.75
C SER A 215 -18.64 2.20 -1.81
N VAL A 216 -18.01 3.34 -1.53
CA VAL A 216 -17.95 4.50 -2.42
C VAL A 216 -17.21 4.17 -3.72
N LYS A 217 -17.64 4.77 -4.84
CA LYS A 217 -16.92 4.64 -6.12
C LYS A 217 -15.76 5.64 -6.17
N ILE A 218 -14.65 5.25 -6.79
CA ILE A 218 -13.53 6.19 -7.09
C ILE A 218 -14.03 7.42 -7.87
N SER A 219 -14.98 7.23 -8.80
CA SER A 219 -15.57 8.35 -9.55
C SER A 219 -16.32 9.35 -8.66
N GLN A 220 -16.93 8.88 -7.57
CA GLN A 220 -17.59 9.74 -6.57
C GLN A 220 -16.55 10.42 -5.68
N LEU A 221 -15.50 9.70 -5.25
CA LEU A 221 -14.39 10.29 -4.49
C LEU A 221 -13.68 11.42 -5.24
N ARG A 222 -13.68 11.35 -6.57
CA ARG A 222 -13.06 12.35 -7.45
C ARG A 222 -14.08 13.31 -8.07
N GLU A 223 -15.34 13.28 -7.63
CA GLU A 223 -16.39 14.13 -8.16
C GLU A 223 -16.05 15.62 -7.93
N GLY A 224 -16.29 16.45 -8.95
CA GLY A 224 -15.98 17.87 -8.92
C GLY A 224 -14.49 18.24 -9.08
N LEU A 225 -13.57 17.26 -9.09
CA LEU A 225 -12.16 17.53 -9.36
C LEU A 225 -11.92 17.83 -10.85
N ILE A 226 -11.17 18.90 -11.11
CA ILE A 226 -10.78 19.30 -12.46
C ILE A 226 -9.30 18.99 -12.65
N PHE A 227 -9.00 18.00 -13.50
CA PHE A 227 -7.64 17.65 -13.87
C PHE A 227 -7.24 18.40 -15.14
N THR A 228 -6.24 19.28 -15.01
CA THR A 228 -5.69 20.03 -16.15
C THR A 228 -4.39 19.42 -16.64
N GLN A 229 -4.00 19.73 -17.89
CA GLN A 229 -2.74 19.23 -18.46
C GLN A 229 -1.51 19.64 -17.63
N ALA A 230 -1.54 20.79 -16.94
CA ALA A 230 -0.45 21.26 -16.09
C ALA A 230 -0.23 20.40 -14.83
N MET A 231 -1.26 19.64 -14.43
CA MET A 231 -1.25 18.73 -13.28
C MET A 231 -0.71 17.35 -13.66
N VAL A 232 -0.62 17.03 -14.95
CA VAL A 232 -0.01 15.78 -15.43
C VAL A 232 1.48 15.82 -15.12
N LYS A 233 1.95 14.84 -14.33
CA LYS A 233 3.37 14.63 -14.05
C LYS A 233 3.79 13.30 -14.66
N ASP A 234 4.93 13.28 -15.34
CA ASP A 234 5.52 12.01 -15.75
C ASP A 234 6.10 11.33 -14.52
N THR A 235 5.39 10.32 -14.02
CA THR A 235 5.79 9.52 -12.86
C THR A 235 6.38 8.18 -13.28
N ARG A 236 6.65 7.98 -14.58
CA ARG A 236 7.32 6.78 -15.06
C ARG A 236 8.80 6.91 -14.73
N PRO A 237 9.45 5.85 -14.23
CA PRO A 237 10.90 5.84 -14.14
C PRO A 237 11.48 6.15 -15.51
N ASN A 238 12.57 6.94 -15.55
CA ASN A 238 13.42 6.99 -16.73
C ASN A 238 14.07 5.62 -16.90
N ASP A 239 13.36 4.69 -17.53
CA ASP A 239 13.91 3.42 -17.92
C ASP A 239 15.04 3.72 -18.90
N LYS A 240 16.29 3.63 -18.42
CA LYS A 240 17.36 3.21 -19.34
C LYS A 240 16.94 1.82 -19.74
N ALA A 241 16.40 1.67 -20.95
CA ALA A 241 15.98 0.40 -21.50
C ALA A 241 17.04 -0.66 -21.19
N MET A 242 16.82 -1.47 -20.15
CA MET A 242 17.53 -2.73 -19.97
C MET A 242 16.80 -3.76 -20.80
N ALA A 243 16.59 -3.44 -22.10
CA ALA A 243 16.40 -4.48 -23.07
C ALA A 243 17.74 -5.22 -23.11
N THR A 244 17.84 -6.32 -22.34
CA THR A 244 18.83 -7.34 -22.68
C THR A 244 18.40 -7.81 -24.07
N PRO A 245 19.20 -7.59 -25.13
CA PRO A 245 18.81 -8.06 -26.45
C PRO A 245 18.67 -9.58 -26.36
N LEU A 246 17.45 -10.09 -26.52
CA LEU A 246 17.21 -11.51 -26.74
C LEU A 246 17.51 -11.76 -28.21
N GLU A 247 18.78 -12.03 -28.53
CA GLU A 247 19.13 -12.56 -29.84
C GLU A 247 18.74 -14.03 -29.89
N PHE A 248 17.67 -14.32 -30.62
CA PHE A 248 17.31 -15.68 -31.00
C PHE A 248 18.31 -16.17 -32.04
N THR A 249 19.17 -17.10 -31.64
CA THR A 249 19.92 -17.93 -32.58
C THR A 249 19.69 -19.41 -32.22
N ASP A 250 19.15 -20.14 -33.21
CA ASP A 250 18.94 -21.59 -33.24
C ASP A 250 18.68 -22.31 -31.91
N GLY A 251 17.56 -21.96 -31.27
CA GLY A 251 16.88 -22.86 -30.34
C GLY A 251 17.52 -23.04 -28.95
N PHE A 252 18.57 -22.29 -28.59
CA PHE A 252 19.14 -22.34 -27.23
C PHE A 252 19.23 -20.95 -26.58
N MET A 253 18.61 -20.80 -25.40
CA MET A 253 18.71 -19.60 -24.58
C MET A 253 20.06 -19.57 -23.84
N SER A 254 20.94 -18.62 -24.16
CA SER A 254 22.16 -18.39 -23.38
C SER A 254 22.10 -17.05 -22.63
N TYR A 255 22.36 -17.09 -21.32
CA TYR A 255 22.48 -15.91 -20.47
C TYR A 255 23.91 -15.36 -20.52
N GLN A 256 24.14 -14.25 -21.22
CA GLN A 256 25.41 -13.54 -21.10
C GLN A 256 25.41 -12.63 -19.87
N LYS A 257 26.08 -13.07 -18.79
CA LYS A 257 26.45 -12.18 -17.68
C LYS A 257 27.55 -11.22 -18.14
N LYS A 258 27.23 -9.95 -18.38
CA LYS A 258 28.26 -8.89 -18.46
C LYS A 258 28.86 -8.66 -17.07
N SER A 259 30.09 -9.14 -16.89
CA SER A 259 30.95 -8.80 -15.75
C SER A 259 31.39 -7.34 -15.88
N THR A 260 31.00 -6.49 -14.93
CA THR A 260 31.58 -5.14 -14.79
C THR A 260 32.61 -5.15 -13.66
N SER A 261 33.85 -5.55 -13.96
CA SER A 261 34.98 -5.30 -13.08
C SER A 261 35.62 -3.95 -13.42
N LYS A 262 35.40 -2.95 -12.54
CA LYS A 262 36.20 -1.72 -12.55
C LYS A 262 37.61 -2.05 -12.07
N THR A 263 38.57 -1.90 -12.96
CA THR A 263 40.00 -2.10 -12.71
C THR A 263 40.54 -0.96 -11.84
N THR A 264 40.96 -1.24 -10.61
CA THR A 264 41.89 -0.36 -9.87
C THR A 264 43.20 -1.11 -9.67
N LYS A 265 44.23 -0.63 -10.36
CA LYS A 265 45.63 -1.09 -10.23
C LYS A 265 46.14 -0.80 -8.81
N ARG A 266 46.58 -1.83 -8.09
CA ARG A 266 47.64 -1.70 -7.07
C ARG A 266 48.61 -2.87 -7.20
N LYS A 267 49.87 -2.51 -7.41
CA LYS A 267 51.04 -3.34 -7.68
C LYS A 267 51.66 -3.82 -6.36
N ARG A 268 51.96 -5.11 -6.20
CA ARG A 268 53.17 -5.61 -5.51
C ARG A 268 53.42 -7.11 -5.80
N ARG A 269 54.71 -7.42 -5.90
CA ARG A 269 55.41 -8.66 -6.32
C ARG A 269 55.18 -9.86 -5.39
N GLY A 270 55.43 -11.06 -5.92
CA GLY A 270 55.91 -12.22 -5.15
C GLY A 270 55.70 -13.55 -5.89
N GLU A 271 56.78 -14.22 -6.25
CA GLU A 271 56.84 -15.52 -6.96
C GLU A 271 56.44 -16.72 -6.07
N VAL A 272 55.76 -17.69 -6.71
CA VAL A 272 56.07 -19.15 -6.77
C VAL A 272 56.40 -19.89 -5.46
N ASN A 273 55.51 -20.75 -4.95
CA ASN A 273 55.67 -22.23 -4.98
C ASN A 273 54.60 -23.00 -4.18
N GLU A 274 54.51 -24.28 -4.57
CA GLU A 274 53.64 -25.39 -4.21
C GLU A 274 53.44 -25.69 -2.70
N ALA A 275 52.26 -26.24 -2.37
CA ALA A 275 52.05 -27.55 -1.71
C ALA A 275 50.88 -27.55 -0.69
N GLY A 276 49.98 -28.53 -0.84
CA GLY A 276 49.03 -29.03 0.17
C GLY A 276 47.82 -28.13 0.47
N THR A 277 46.61 -28.60 0.77
CA THR A 277 46.02 -29.93 0.96
C THR A 277 44.50 -29.72 0.96
N GLU A 278 43.76 -30.81 0.79
CA GLU A 278 42.35 -31.03 1.17
C GLU A 278 41.22 -30.66 0.18
N TYR A 279 40.64 -31.74 -0.31
CA TYR A 279 39.37 -31.86 -1.02
C TYR A 279 38.19 -31.42 -0.13
N GLY A 280 37.41 -30.45 -0.62
CA GLY A 280 36.06 -30.17 -0.13
C GLY A 280 35.08 -30.11 -1.30
N ARG A 281 34.41 -31.22 -1.59
CA ARG A 281 33.29 -31.31 -2.55
C ARG A 281 32.12 -30.47 -2.04
N SER A 282 31.71 -29.44 -2.78
CA SER A 282 30.39 -28.81 -2.60
C SER A 282 29.39 -29.40 -3.60
N SER A 283 28.51 -30.25 -3.09
CA SER A 283 27.40 -30.84 -3.83
C SER A 283 26.25 -29.83 -3.97
N LYS A 284 25.75 -29.67 -5.21
CA LYS A 284 24.47 -29.04 -5.52
C LYS A 284 23.36 -29.73 -4.72
N ARG A 285 22.68 -28.99 -3.83
CA ARG A 285 21.42 -29.42 -3.23
C ARG A 285 20.28 -28.64 -3.86
N ALA A 286 19.52 -29.33 -4.70
CA ALA A 286 18.17 -28.97 -5.09
C ALA A 286 17.30 -28.91 -3.82
N ARG A 287 16.48 -27.85 -3.67
CA ARG A 287 15.43 -27.83 -2.66
C ARG A 287 14.17 -28.45 -3.27
N SER A 288 13.82 -29.60 -2.72
CA SER A 288 12.58 -30.33 -2.90
C SER A 288 11.37 -29.49 -2.51
N SER A 289 10.35 -29.55 -3.35
CA SER A 289 8.96 -29.22 -3.04
C SER A 289 8.48 -30.10 -1.88
N ALA A 290 8.39 -29.53 -0.68
CA ALA A 290 7.63 -30.15 0.40
C ALA A 290 6.16 -29.75 0.19
N GLY A 291 5.32 -30.75 -0.10
CA GLY A 291 3.88 -30.60 -0.09
C GLY A 291 3.43 -30.14 1.30
N CYS A 292 2.75 -29.01 1.34
CA CYS A 292 1.99 -28.59 2.49
C CYS A 292 0.58 -29.13 2.26
N GLU A 293 0.19 -30.17 2.98
CA GLU A 293 -1.23 -30.53 3.07
C GLU A 293 -1.97 -29.34 3.69
N PRO A 294 -3.12 -28.92 3.12
CA PRO A 294 -3.93 -27.88 3.73
C PRO A 294 -4.48 -28.42 5.05
N ILE A 295 -4.14 -27.76 6.15
CA ILE A 295 -4.81 -27.97 7.44
C ILE A 295 -6.24 -27.45 7.27
N LEU A 296 -7.17 -28.35 6.93
CA LEU A 296 -8.60 -28.08 6.94
C LEU A 296 -9.03 -27.81 8.38
N HIS A 297 -9.26 -26.55 8.72
CA HIS A 297 -10.05 -26.19 9.90
C HIS A 297 -11.54 -26.42 9.57
N PRO A 298 -12.23 -27.42 10.16
CA PRO A 298 -13.46 -27.95 9.56
C PRO A 298 -14.70 -27.05 9.63
N HIS A 299 -14.64 -25.86 10.24
CA HIS A 299 -15.87 -25.11 10.58
C HIS A 299 -15.90 -23.61 10.27
N LEU A 300 -14.82 -22.99 9.77
CA LEU A 300 -14.74 -21.51 9.70
C LEU A 300 -14.81 -20.91 8.28
N GLU A 301 -14.74 -21.72 7.23
CA GLU A 301 -14.51 -21.22 5.85
C GLU A 301 -15.76 -21.15 4.96
N LYS A 302 -16.95 -21.38 5.52
CA LYS A 302 -18.18 -21.51 4.71
C LYS A 302 -18.96 -20.22 4.52
N TYR A 303 -18.59 -19.12 5.17
CA TYR A 303 -19.39 -17.88 5.17
C TYR A 303 -18.57 -16.64 4.87
N LEU A 304 -19.03 -15.86 3.90
CA LEU A 304 -18.37 -14.65 3.42
C LEU A 304 -19.30 -13.44 3.55
N LEU A 305 -18.69 -12.32 3.90
CA LEU A 305 -19.25 -10.97 3.87
C LEU A 305 -18.40 -10.14 2.90
N THR A 306 -19.01 -9.39 1.99
CA THR A 306 -18.26 -8.64 0.96
C THR A 306 -18.53 -7.14 1.01
N ILE A 307 -17.48 -6.33 0.96
CA ILE A 307 -17.50 -4.86 0.89
C ILE A 307 -16.69 -4.37 -0.31
#